data_AF-A0A914NP59-F1
#
_entry.id   AF-A0A914NP59-F1
#
_cell.length_a   1.000
_cell.length_b   1.000
_cell.length_c   1.000
_cell.angle_alpha   90.00
_cell.angle_beta   90.00
_cell.angle_gamma   90.00
#
_symmetry.space_group_name_H-M   'P 1'
#
loop_
_entity.id
_entity.type
_entity.pdbx_description
1 polymer ?
#
loop_
_entity_poly.entity_id
_entity_poly.type
_entity_poly.pdbx_seq_one_letter_code
_entity_poly.pdbx_strand_id
1 'polypeptide(L)'
;MFGVNHKYCFTCEKKFRKSKEHDLRCKSLCRLCGRIGSERPCLASANYFKKCDDCGKKYLNEDCFNHHKKSSNCRQTKICEKCGVIWTIKNYKREEQKKHICGQKWCKICRQYHSMDRGCFIRPLEPKKSIPYRLVTFDFEATQNEKIRNTNQEIRLHKVNFIAATVTCTKCMEDGKNMAFTPQTKWKELHNLWKQPLNNIFTSSIRSNKS
;
A
#
# COMPACT_ATOMS: atom_id res chain seq x y z
N MET A 1 -15.38 -15.46 16.88
CA MET A 1 -14.26 -15.89 17.74
C MET A 1 -12.93 -15.56 17.05
N PHE A 2 -12.20 -14.56 17.54
CA PHE A 2 -10.91 -14.14 16.95
C PHE A 2 -9.81 -15.16 17.33
N GLY A 3 -9.19 -15.79 16.34
CA GLY A 3 -8.22 -16.87 16.53
C GLY A 3 -7.06 -16.49 17.47
N VAL A 4 -6.95 -17.25 18.57
CA VAL A 4 -6.26 -17.00 19.86
C VAL A 4 -4.73 -16.79 19.79
N ASN A 5 -4.11 -16.67 18.61
CA ASN A 5 -2.65 -16.65 18.48
C ASN A 5 -2.08 -15.59 17.51
N HIS A 6 -2.88 -14.58 17.14
CA HIS A 6 -2.38 -13.48 16.32
C HIS A 6 -2.10 -12.25 17.20
N LYS A 7 -0.85 -11.81 17.21
CA LYS A 7 -0.41 -10.54 17.80
C LYS A 7 -0.59 -9.43 16.78
N TYR A 8 -0.76 -8.19 17.25
CA TYR A 8 -0.90 -7.02 16.40
C TYR A 8 0.23 -6.03 16.64
N CYS A 9 0.76 -5.44 15.55
CA CYS A 9 1.74 -4.36 15.62
C CYS A 9 1.07 -3.05 15.25
N PHE A 10 1.00 -2.10 16.18
CA PHE A 10 0.42 -0.78 15.95
C PHE A 10 1.22 0.04 14.93
N THR A 11 2.56 -0.08 14.95
CA THR A 11 3.44 0.70 14.08
C THR A 11 3.39 0.29 12.60
N CYS A 12 3.03 -0.96 12.32
CA CYS A 12 2.92 -1.48 10.96
C CYS A 12 1.48 -1.84 10.58
N GLU A 13 0.53 -1.64 11.50
CA GLU A 13 -0.90 -1.97 11.37
C GLU A 13 -1.16 -3.38 10.81
N LYS A 14 -0.39 -4.37 11.29
CA LYS A 14 -0.42 -5.74 10.77
C LYS A 14 -0.49 -6.78 11.87
N LYS A 15 -1.29 -7.83 11.61
CA LYS A 15 -1.36 -9.06 12.42
C LYS A 15 -0.19 -9.98 12.08
N PHE A 16 0.36 -10.66 13.08
CA PHE A 16 1.45 -11.63 12.92
C PHE A 16 1.34 -12.73 13.99
N ARG A 17 1.82 -13.94 13.70
CA ARG A 17 1.79 -15.05 14.67
C ARG A 17 3.04 -15.07 15.54
N LYS A 18 4.21 -14.94 14.93
CA LYS A 18 5.51 -14.96 15.62
C LYS A 18 6.28 -13.69 15.31
N SER A 19 7.00 -13.13 16.28
CA SER A 19 7.76 -11.87 16.09
C SER A 19 8.77 -11.94 14.93
N LYS A 20 9.28 -13.14 14.62
CA LYS A 20 10.20 -13.40 13.51
C LYS A 20 9.59 -13.23 12.10
N GLU A 21 8.27 -13.30 11.98
CA GLU A 21 7.55 -13.17 10.70
C GLU A 21 7.27 -11.71 10.35
N HIS A 22 7.51 -10.80 11.30
CA HIS A 22 7.25 -9.38 11.13
C HIS A 22 8.31 -8.70 10.25
N ASP A 23 7.96 -7.57 9.63
CA ASP A 23 8.92 -6.80 8.82
C ASP A 23 10.08 -6.30 9.70
N LEU A 24 11.32 -6.63 9.32
CA LEU A 24 12.52 -6.18 10.00
C LEU A 24 12.70 -4.66 9.98
N ARG A 25 11.98 -3.94 9.11
CA ARG A 25 11.96 -2.46 9.05
C ARG A 25 11.00 -1.81 10.05
N CYS A 26 10.23 -2.60 10.79
CA CYS A 26 9.35 -2.07 11.83
C CYS A 26 10.15 -1.30 12.88
N LYS A 27 9.74 -0.06 13.18
CA LYS A 27 10.41 0.79 14.18
C LYS A 27 10.28 0.21 15.59
N SER A 28 9.17 -0.47 15.87
CA SER A 28 8.91 -1.14 17.15
C SER A 28 9.52 -2.54 17.25
N LEU A 29 10.50 -2.87 16.41
CA LEU A 29 11.22 -4.14 16.45
C LEU A 29 12.67 -3.90 16.87
N CYS A 30 13.13 -4.64 17.89
CA CYS A 30 14.54 -4.66 18.23
C CYS A 30 15.30 -5.58 17.27
N ARG A 31 16.23 -5.03 16.48
CA ARG A 31 17.04 -5.80 15.51
C ARG A 31 18.04 -6.77 16.15
N LEU A 32 18.38 -6.55 17.43
CA LEU A 32 19.33 -7.37 18.16
C LEU A 32 18.66 -8.63 18.74
N CYS A 33 17.59 -8.47 19.53
CA CYS A 33 16.88 -9.59 20.15
C CYS A 33 15.67 -10.11 19.35
N GLY A 34 15.15 -9.36 18.38
CA GLY A 34 14.01 -9.72 17.54
C GLY A 34 12.63 -9.65 18.21
N ARG A 35 12.53 -9.01 19.38
CA ARG A 35 11.25 -8.71 20.02
C ARG A 35 10.58 -7.51 19.36
N ILE A 36 9.26 -7.50 19.42
CA ILE A 36 8.39 -6.45 18.90
C ILE A 36 7.45 -5.96 19.99
N GLY A 37 7.25 -4.64 20.08
CA GLY A 37 6.38 -4.01 21.08
C GLY A 37 6.59 -2.49 21.13
N SER A 38 5.70 -1.79 21.84
CA SER A 38 5.77 -0.34 22.04
C SER A 38 7.07 0.12 22.70
N GLU A 39 7.59 -0.65 23.66
CA GLU A 39 8.85 -0.38 24.39
C GLU A 39 10.12 -0.76 23.61
N ARG A 40 10.03 -0.89 22.29
CA ARG A 40 11.15 -1.29 21.42
C ARG A 40 11.46 -0.17 20.42
N PRO A 41 12.73 0.00 19.99
CA PRO A 41 13.90 -0.84 20.23
C PRO A 41 14.39 -0.82 21.70
N CYS A 42 15.07 -1.88 22.14
CA CYS A 42 15.59 -1.94 23.51
C CYS A 42 16.55 -0.77 23.76
N LEU A 43 16.28 0.01 24.80
CA LEU A 43 17.13 1.12 25.23
C LEU A 43 18.44 0.60 25.81
N ALA A 44 19.53 1.35 25.61
CA ALA A 44 20.82 1.06 26.22
C ALA A 44 20.76 1.33 27.73
N SER A 45 21.27 0.39 28.51
CA SER A 45 21.54 0.58 29.94
C SER A 45 22.94 1.17 30.09
N ALA A 46 23.09 2.19 30.94
CA ALA A 46 24.41 2.71 31.28
C ALA A 46 25.29 1.57 31.79
N ASN A 47 26.52 1.47 31.28
CA ASN A 47 27.55 0.50 31.67
C ASN A 47 27.31 -0.98 31.31
N TYR A 48 26.34 -1.31 30.45
CA TYR A 48 26.19 -2.69 29.96
C TYR A 48 26.74 -2.86 28.55
N PHE A 49 27.68 -3.79 28.37
CA PHE A 49 28.15 -4.23 27.05
C PHE A 49 28.43 -5.72 27.05
N LYS A 50 27.69 -6.49 26.26
CA LYS A 50 28.00 -7.90 25.98
C LYS A 50 27.94 -8.22 24.50
N LYS A 51 28.95 -8.92 24.00
CA LYS A 51 28.96 -9.55 22.67
C LYS A 51 28.49 -10.99 22.81
N CYS A 52 27.67 -11.44 21.87
CA CYS A 52 27.34 -12.86 21.75
C CYS A 52 28.38 -13.54 20.85
N ASP A 53 29.05 -14.57 21.36
CA ASP A 53 30.11 -15.28 20.62
C ASP A 53 29.55 -16.05 19.43
N ASP A 54 28.35 -16.61 19.57
CA ASP A 54 27.70 -17.34 18.48
C ASP A 54 27.37 -16.41 17.31
N CYS A 55 26.70 -15.28 17.57
CA CYS A 55 26.13 -14.45 16.49
C CYS A 55 26.91 -13.16 16.18
N GLY A 56 27.91 -12.83 16.99
CA GLY A 56 28.73 -11.62 16.90
C GLY A 56 28.03 -10.33 17.31
N LYS A 57 26.73 -10.36 17.60
CA LYS A 57 25.94 -9.15 17.92
C LYS A 57 26.35 -8.57 19.28
N LYS A 58 26.38 -7.25 19.36
CA LYS A 58 26.68 -6.47 20.57
C LYS A 58 25.38 -5.97 21.19
N TYR A 59 25.27 -6.11 22.51
CA TYR A 59 24.09 -5.75 23.29
C TYR A 59 24.47 -4.72 24.34
N LEU A 60 23.67 -3.65 24.42
CA LEU A 60 23.82 -2.57 25.39
C LEU A 60 22.81 -2.66 26.54
N ASN A 61 22.08 -3.76 26.64
CA ASN A 61 21.02 -3.97 27.62
C ASN A 61 20.99 -5.44 28.02
N GLU A 62 20.93 -5.68 29.33
CA GLU A 62 20.95 -7.01 29.90
C GLU A 62 19.71 -7.85 29.57
N ASP A 63 18.51 -7.30 29.74
CA ASP A 63 17.26 -7.95 29.32
C ASP A 63 17.31 -8.30 27.82
N CYS A 64 17.86 -7.41 27.01
CA CYS A 64 18.00 -7.65 25.58
C CYS A 64 18.92 -8.84 25.28
N PHE A 65 20.04 -8.98 25.99
CA PHE A 65 20.99 -10.08 25.83
C PHE A 65 20.44 -11.41 26.38
N ASN A 66 19.86 -11.38 27.57
CA ASN A 66 19.30 -12.56 28.22
C ASN A 66 18.15 -13.16 27.42
N HIS A 67 17.26 -12.32 26.89
CA HIS A 67 16.23 -12.79 25.96
C HIS A 67 16.81 -13.32 24.66
N HIS A 68 17.84 -12.67 24.13
CA HIS A 68 18.51 -13.14 22.92
C HIS A 68 19.09 -14.55 23.10
N LYS A 69 19.76 -14.84 24.22
CA LYS A 69 20.32 -16.17 24.53
C LYS A 69 19.24 -17.26 24.60
N LYS A 70 18.09 -16.95 25.21
CA LYS A 70 16.95 -17.87 25.29
C LYS A 70 16.21 -18.02 23.94
N SER A 71 16.43 -17.11 23.00
CA SER A 71 15.72 -17.05 21.74
C SER A 71 16.44 -17.80 20.62
N SER A 72 15.66 -18.44 19.76
CA SER A 72 16.17 -19.04 18.51
C SER A 72 16.74 -18.01 17.51
N ASN A 73 16.64 -16.71 17.78
CA ASN A 73 17.15 -15.63 16.91
C ASN A 73 18.68 -15.63 16.79
N CYS A 74 19.41 -16.11 17.81
CA CYS A 74 20.86 -16.24 17.79
C CYS A 74 21.37 -17.16 16.66
N ARG A 75 20.72 -18.31 16.49
CA ARG A 75 21.06 -19.30 15.46
C ARG A 75 20.61 -18.88 14.05
N GLN A 76 19.70 -17.91 13.96
CA GLN A 76 19.05 -17.52 12.71
C GLN A 76 19.69 -16.33 12.04
N THR A 77 20.35 -15.46 12.81
CA THR A 77 20.89 -14.20 12.30
C THR A 77 22.28 -14.00 12.85
N LYS A 78 23.19 -13.54 11.99
CA LYS A 78 24.57 -13.22 12.35
C LYS A 78 24.87 -11.78 11.94
N ILE A 79 25.85 -11.17 12.59
CA ILE A 79 26.37 -9.86 12.19
C ILE A 79 27.75 -10.03 11.55
N CYS A 80 28.04 -9.22 10.53
CA CYS A 80 29.33 -9.29 9.85
C CYS A 80 30.30 -8.39 10.58
N GLU A 81 31.44 -8.92 11.02
CA GLU A 81 32.42 -8.10 11.74
C GLU A 81 33.02 -7.00 10.85
N LYS A 82 33.15 -7.26 9.54
CA LYS A 82 33.72 -6.32 8.58
C LYS A 82 32.75 -5.21 8.16
N CYS A 83 31.49 -5.53 7.87
CA CYS A 83 30.52 -4.56 7.34
C CYS A 83 29.36 -4.21 8.28
N GLY A 84 29.27 -4.85 9.45
CA GLY A 84 28.22 -4.59 10.46
C GLY A 84 26.80 -5.04 10.06
N VAL A 85 26.62 -5.59 8.86
CA VAL A 85 25.30 -6.00 8.36
C VAL A 85 24.83 -7.25 9.11
N ILE A 86 23.57 -7.20 9.59
CA ILE A 86 22.88 -8.38 10.13
C ILE A 86 22.20 -9.12 8.98
N TRP A 87 22.55 -10.38 8.76
CA TRP A 87 21.91 -11.23 7.75
C TRP A 87 21.25 -12.47 8.36
N THR A 88 20.28 -13.03 7.64
CA THR A 88 19.55 -14.23 8.05
C THR A 88 20.16 -15.47 7.41
N ILE A 89 20.45 -16.47 8.23
CA ILE A 89 20.99 -17.76 7.79
C ILE A 89 19.88 -18.62 7.15
N LYS A 90 18.69 -18.71 7.75
CA LYS A 90 17.68 -19.74 7.38
C LYS A 90 17.24 -19.80 5.91
N ASN A 91 17.42 -18.73 5.14
CA ASN A 91 16.99 -18.69 3.74
C ASN A 91 18.09 -19.12 2.74
N TYR A 92 19.32 -19.41 3.18
CA TYR A 92 20.41 -19.77 2.26
C TYR A 92 20.14 -21.06 1.49
N LYS A 93 19.42 -22.03 2.09
CA LYS A 93 19.16 -23.34 1.45
C LYS A 93 18.18 -23.27 0.27
N ARG A 94 17.32 -22.26 0.24
CA ARG A 94 16.29 -22.09 -0.82
C ARG A 94 16.68 -21.05 -1.85
N GLU A 95 17.52 -20.09 -1.46
CA GLU A 95 17.91 -18.97 -2.29
C GLU A 95 19.42 -18.73 -2.10
N GLU A 96 20.24 -19.46 -2.85
CA GLU A 96 21.71 -19.32 -2.82
C GLU A 96 22.15 -17.87 -3.07
N GLN A 97 21.39 -17.16 -3.90
CA GLN A 97 21.58 -15.73 -4.18
C GLN A 97 21.34 -14.81 -2.98
N LYS A 98 20.86 -15.31 -1.82
CA LYS A 98 20.75 -14.52 -0.58
C LYS A 98 21.90 -14.76 0.40
N LYS A 99 22.97 -15.46 -0.01
CA LYS A 99 24.18 -15.62 0.81
C LYS A 99 24.85 -14.27 1.04
N HIS A 100 25.08 -13.92 2.31
CA HIS A 100 25.77 -12.68 2.65
C HIS A 100 27.14 -12.57 1.94
N ILE A 101 27.32 -11.50 1.19
CA ILE A 101 28.60 -11.10 0.59
C ILE A 101 29.09 -9.85 1.33
N CYS A 102 30.28 -9.92 1.92
CA CYS A 102 30.85 -8.82 2.69
C CYS A 102 31.04 -7.58 1.80
N GLY A 103 30.66 -6.40 2.30
CA GLY A 103 30.75 -5.14 1.56
C GLY A 103 29.65 -4.93 0.51
N GLN A 104 28.74 -5.89 0.35
CA GLN A 104 27.62 -5.80 -0.58
C GLN A 104 26.27 -5.95 0.13
N LYS A 105 25.25 -5.30 -0.43
CA LYS A 105 23.85 -5.36 0.02
C LYS A 105 22.98 -5.98 -1.07
N TRP A 106 22.06 -6.86 -0.66
CA TRP A 106 21.06 -7.44 -1.54
C TRP A 106 20.02 -6.38 -1.94
N CYS A 107 19.83 -6.16 -3.23
CA CYS A 107 18.80 -5.26 -3.75
C CYS A 107 17.54 -6.05 -4.12
N LYS A 108 16.40 -5.63 -3.59
CA LYS A 108 15.10 -6.25 -3.89
C LYS A 108 14.54 -5.88 -5.28
N ILE A 109 15.05 -4.80 -5.88
CA ILE A 109 14.56 -4.27 -7.16
C ILE A 109 15.13 -5.11 -8.31
N CYS A 110 16.46 -5.13 -8.44
CA CYS A 110 17.15 -5.91 -9.48
C CYS A 110 17.44 -7.37 -9.10
N ARG A 111 17.23 -7.74 -7.82
CA ARG A 111 17.58 -9.07 -7.28
C ARG A 111 19.06 -9.44 -7.45
N GLN A 112 19.95 -8.48 -7.24
CA GLN A 112 21.41 -8.66 -7.28
C GLN A 112 22.08 -8.03 -6.06
N TYR A 113 23.33 -8.42 -5.81
CA TYR A 113 24.19 -7.77 -4.83
C TYR A 113 24.87 -6.55 -5.44
N HIS A 114 24.82 -5.45 -4.70
CA HIS A 114 25.55 -4.24 -5.05
C HIS A 114 26.45 -3.82 -3.91
N SER A 115 27.55 -3.17 -4.24
CA SER A 115 28.41 -2.56 -3.23
C SER A 115 27.63 -1.55 -2.39
N MET A 116 27.98 -1.44 -1.10
CA MET A 116 27.25 -0.60 -0.15
C MET A 116 27.27 0.89 -0.53
N ASP A 117 28.40 1.35 -1.07
CA ASP A 117 28.70 2.71 -1.53
C ASP A 117 27.88 3.11 -2.77
N ARG A 118 27.94 2.32 -3.85
CA ARG A 118 27.28 2.65 -5.13
C ARG A 118 25.79 2.35 -5.11
N GLY A 119 25.39 1.22 -4.51
CA GLY A 119 24.00 0.77 -4.51
C GLY A 119 23.48 0.34 -5.89
N CYS A 120 22.16 0.40 -6.07
CA CYS A 120 21.49 -0.01 -7.30
C CYS A 120 21.19 1.20 -8.17
N PHE A 121 21.54 1.15 -9.46
CA PHE A 121 21.28 2.22 -10.43
C PHE A 121 19.85 2.25 -10.97
N ILE A 122 19.04 1.22 -10.69
CA ILE A 122 17.63 1.22 -11.05
C ILE A 122 16.91 2.26 -10.20
N ARG A 123 16.46 3.34 -10.84
CA ARG A 123 15.64 4.36 -10.20
C ARG A 123 14.30 3.76 -9.80
N PRO A 124 13.82 3.96 -8.56
CA PRO A 124 12.45 3.63 -8.22
C PRO A 124 11.51 4.31 -9.21
N LEU A 125 10.48 3.60 -9.67
CA LEU A 125 9.44 4.23 -10.47
C LEU A 125 8.76 5.27 -9.61
N GLU A 126 8.94 6.56 -9.94
CA GLU A 126 8.16 7.61 -9.31
C GLU A 126 6.69 7.43 -9.73
N PRO A 127 5.74 7.46 -8.77
CA PRO A 127 4.33 7.43 -9.14
C PRO A 127 4.07 8.59 -10.08
N LYS A 128 3.40 8.31 -11.21
CA LYS A 128 2.99 9.36 -12.14
C LYS A 128 2.21 10.41 -11.36
N LYS A 129 2.55 11.69 -11.51
CA LYS A 129 1.78 12.79 -10.92
C LYS A 129 0.31 12.62 -11.33
N SER A 130 -0.58 12.54 -10.35
CA SER A 130 -2.02 12.42 -10.61
C SER A 130 -2.48 13.67 -11.34
N ILE A 131 -2.90 13.52 -12.60
CA ILE A 131 -3.49 14.59 -13.38
C ILE A 131 -4.98 14.60 -13.03
N PRO A 132 -5.57 15.74 -12.63
CA PRO A 132 -6.98 15.80 -12.30
C PRO A 132 -7.81 15.40 -13.52
N TYR A 133 -8.68 14.40 -13.34
CA TYR A 133 -9.60 13.92 -14.36
C TYR A 133 -11.06 14.04 -13.89
N ARG A 134 -11.98 13.88 -14.83
CA ARG A 134 -13.41 13.74 -14.54
C ARG A 134 -13.82 12.34 -14.97
N LEU A 135 -14.49 11.61 -14.09
CA LEU A 135 -15.11 10.35 -14.43
C LEU A 135 -16.54 10.63 -14.87
N VAL A 136 -16.90 10.10 -16.04
CA VAL A 136 -18.27 10.08 -16.52
C VAL A 136 -18.74 8.63 -16.41
N THR A 137 -19.69 8.36 -15.51
CA THR A 137 -20.37 7.08 -15.43
C THR A 137 -21.75 7.24 -16.04
N PHE A 138 -22.12 6.35 -16.96
CA PHE A 138 -23.44 6.37 -17.56
C PHE A 138 -24.00 4.96 -17.65
N ASP A 139 -25.31 4.88 -17.62
CA ASP A 139 -26.08 3.67 -17.78
C ASP A 139 -27.28 3.94 -18.69
N PHE A 140 -27.70 2.91 -19.41
CA PHE A 140 -28.81 2.98 -20.35
C PHE A 140 -29.93 2.06 -19.92
N GLU A 141 -31.12 2.62 -19.79
CA GLU A 141 -32.35 1.84 -19.68
C GLU A 141 -32.94 1.69 -21.08
N ALA A 142 -33.34 0.47 -21.40
CA ALA A 142 -33.82 0.10 -22.72
C ALA A 142 -35.07 -0.77 -22.65
N THR A 143 -35.99 -0.49 -23.57
CA THR A 143 -37.28 -1.18 -23.68
C THR A 143 -37.25 -2.19 -24.81
N GLN A 144 -38.07 -3.25 -24.68
CA GLN A 144 -38.18 -4.34 -25.66
C GLN A 144 -39.62 -4.53 -26.16
N ASN A 145 -40.41 -3.46 -26.19
CA ASN A 145 -41.84 -3.53 -26.47
C ASN A 145 -42.16 -3.81 -27.95
N GLU A 146 -41.24 -3.46 -28.85
CA GLU A 146 -41.42 -3.62 -30.30
C GLU A 146 -40.85 -4.98 -30.76
N LYS A 147 -41.64 -5.78 -31.51
CA LYS A 147 -41.19 -7.05 -32.10
C LYS A 147 -40.69 -6.84 -33.54
N ILE A 148 -39.60 -7.49 -33.91
CA ILE A 148 -39.10 -7.48 -35.29
C ILE A 148 -39.89 -8.53 -36.09
N ARG A 149 -40.75 -8.08 -37.02
CA ARG A 149 -41.75 -8.93 -37.69
C ARG A 149 -41.20 -9.92 -38.72
N ASN A 150 -39.89 -9.95 -38.98
CA ASN A 150 -39.32 -10.62 -40.17
C ASN A 150 -38.49 -11.90 -39.88
N THR A 151 -38.59 -12.49 -38.70
CA THR A 151 -37.90 -13.75 -38.39
C THR A 151 -38.84 -14.68 -37.64
N ASN A 152 -38.80 -15.99 -37.95
CA ASN A 152 -39.48 -17.06 -37.19
C ASN A 152 -38.96 -17.22 -35.73
N GLN A 153 -38.19 -16.24 -35.26
CA GLN A 153 -37.65 -16.12 -33.91
C GLN A 153 -38.26 -14.87 -33.28
N GLU A 154 -38.68 -14.97 -32.02
CA GLU A 154 -39.26 -13.86 -31.26
C GLU A 154 -38.21 -12.82 -30.85
N ILE A 155 -37.63 -12.13 -31.84
CA ILE A 155 -36.62 -11.09 -31.64
C ILE A 155 -37.33 -9.78 -31.30
N ARG A 156 -37.02 -9.22 -30.13
CA ARG A 156 -37.52 -7.93 -29.66
C ARG A 156 -36.49 -6.84 -29.95
N LEU A 157 -36.96 -5.69 -30.43
CA LEU A 157 -36.12 -4.53 -30.69
C LEU A 157 -35.70 -3.91 -29.36
N HIS A 158 -34.40 -3.85 -29.11
CA HIS A 158 -33.83 -3.22 -27.94
C HIS A 158 -33.70 -1.71 -28.20
N LYS A 159 -34.62 -0.91 -27.65
CA LYS A 159 -34.67 0.53 -27.83
C LYS A 159 -34.31 1.25 -26.54
N VAL A 160 -33.13 1.84 -26.51
CA VAL A 160 -32.71 2.73 -25.41
C VAL A 160 -33.70 3.88 -25.30
N ASN A 161 -34.30 4.05 -24.12
CA ASN A 161 -35.31 5.07 -23.86
C ASN A 161 -34.89 6.04 -22.75
N PHE A 162 -33.85 5.71 -21.98
CA PHE A 162 -33.34 6.59 -20.95
C PHE A 162 -31.83 6.37 -20.74
N ILE A 163 -31.12 7.46 -20.45
CA ILE A 163 -29.71 7.44 -20.06
C ILE A 163 -29.57 8.14 -18.71
N ALA A 164 -29.05 7.42 -17.72
CA ALA A 164 -28.55 8.01 -16.50
C ALA A 164 -27.07 8.31 -16.69
N ALA A 165 -26.61 9.54 -16.46
CA ALA A 165 -25.19 9.87 -16.54
C ALA A 165 -24.80 10.76 -15.36
N THR A 166 -23.66 10.48 -14.74
CA THR A 166 -23.10 11.23 -13.63
C THR A 166 -21.64 11.57 -13.91
N VAL A 167 -21.23 12.77 -13.49
CA VAL A 167 -19.86 13.28 -13.70
C VAL A 167 -19.26 13.64 -12.36
N THR A 168 -18.12 13.03 -12.02
CA THR A 168 -17.43 13.27 -10.75
C THR A 168 -15.98 13.68 -11.01
N CYS A 169 -15.54 14.80 -10.43
CA CYS A 169 -14.14 15.22 -10.48
C CYS A 169 -13.31 14.56 -9.36
N THR A 170 -11.99 14.55 -9.49
CA THR A 170 -11.08 13.94 -8.49
C THR A 170 -11.29 14.49 -7.07
N LYS A 171 -11.51 15.80 -6.90
CA LYS A 171 -11.77 16.40 -5.58
C LYS A 171 -13.07 15.88 -4.97
N CYS A 172 -14.14 15.81 -5.76
CA CYS A 172 -15.44 15.28 -5.33
C CYS A 172 -15.39 13.80 -4.93
N MET A 173 -14.55 13.00 -5.61
CA MET A 173 -14.32 11.59 -5.25
C MET A 173 -13.60 11.46 -3.90
N GLU A 174 -12.61 12.32 -3.64
CA GLU A 174 -11.84 12.33 -2.39
C GLU A 174 -12.70 12.82 -1.21
N ASP A 175 -13.55 13.83 -1.45
CA ASP A 175 -14.42 14.45 -0.43
C ASP A 175 -15.75 13.69 -0.20
N GLY A 176 -16.01 12.60 -0.94
CA GLY A 176 -17.24 11.81 -0.83
C GLY A 176 -18.52 12.53 -1.29
N LYS A 177 -18.41 13.62 -2.06
CA LYS A 177 -19.55 14.41 -2.55
C LYS A 177 -19.78 14.12 -4.03
N ASN A 178 -20.68 13.19 -4.33
CA ASN A 178 -21.12 12.94 -5.71
C ASN A 178 -22.16 13.99 -6.13
N MET A 179 -21.90 14.72 -7.22
CA MET A 179 -22.92 15.55 -7.86
C MET A 179 -23.67 14.70 -8.89
N ALA A 180 -24.84 14.18 -8.52
CA ALA A 180 -25.73 13.53 -9.46
C ALA A 180 -26.41 14.61 -10.34
N PHE A 181 -26.12 14.61 -11.64
CA PHE A 181 -26.92 15.35 -12.61
C PHE A 181 -28.03 14.41 -13.10
N THR A 182 -29.29 14.71 -12.78
CA THR A 182 -30.43 14.04 -13.41
C THR A 182 -30.75 14.76 -14.72
N PRO A 183 -30.62 14.12 -15.90
CA PRO A 183 -30.97 14.76 -17.15
C PRO A 183 -32.50 14.78 -17.28
N GLN A 184 -33.12 15.90 -16.93
CA GLN A 184 -34.50 16.22 -17.35
C GLN A 184 -34.54 17.04 -18.65
N THR A 185 -33.39 17.33 -19.25
CA THR A 185 -33.29 18.21 -20.42
C THR A 185 -33.25 17.41 -21.72
N LYS A 186 -34.20 17.71 -22.61
CA LYS A 186 -34.24 17.22 -24.00
C LYS A 186 -32.86 17.41 -24.64
N TRP A 187 -32.44 16.41 -25.42
CA TRP A 187 -31.17 16.26 -26.15
C TRP A 187 -30.57 17.54 -26.81
N LYS A 188 -31.37 18.57 -27.07
CA LYS A 188 -30.97 19.84 -27.69
C LYS A 188 -30.15 20.77 -26.78
N GLU A 189 -30.21 20.63 -25.45
CA GLU A 189 -29.49 21.54 -24.53
C GLU A 189 -28.07 21.07 -24.17
N LEU A 190 -27.82 19.75 -24.17
CA LEU A 190 -26.48 19.19 -23.89
C LEU A 190 -25.44 19.58 -24.96
N HIS A 191 -25.87 19.80 -26.21
CA HIS A 191 -24.97 20.17 -27.30
C HIS A 191 -24.38 21.59 -27.16
N ASN A 192 -25.05 22.48 -26.43
CA ASN A 192 -24.60 23.87 -26.22
C ASN A 192 -23.65 24.03 -25.02
N LEU A 193 -23.64 23.09 -24.07
CA LEU A 193 -22.77 23.12 -22.89
C LEU A 193 -21.33 22.66 -23.20
N TRP A 194 -21.13 21.90 -24.27
CA TRP A 194 -19.81 21.41 -24.70
C TRP A 194 -18.99 22.46 -25.49
N LYS A 195 -19.58 23.61 -25.83
CA LYS A 195 -18.93 24.69 -26.61
C LYS A 195 -18.43 25.88 -25.76
N GLN A 196 -18.67 25.89 -24.45
CA GLN A 196 -18.27 27.02 -23.60
C GLN A 196 -16.84 26.79 -23.06
N PRO A 197 -15.93 27.78 -23.18
CA PRO A 197 -14.64 27.71 -22.48
C PRO A 197 -14.86 27.68 -20.96
N LEU A 198 -14.00 26.93 -20.26
CA LEU A 198 -14.14 26.47 -18.86
C LEU A 198 -14.30 27.55 -17.77
N ASN A 199 -14.35 28.84 -18.11
CA ASN A 199 -14.30 29.92 -17.12
C ASN A 199 -15.65 30.51 -16.69
N ASN A 200 -16.78 30.13 -17.30
CA ASN A 200 -18.07 30.84 -17.05
C ASN A 200 -19.19 30.02 -16.39
N ILE A 201 -18.91 28.87 -15.76
CA ILE A 201 -19.98 28.07 -15.09
C ILE A 201 -20.20 28.46 -13.61
N PHE A 202 -19.47 29.46 -13.09
CA PHE A 202 -19.59 29.90 -11.69
C PHE A 202 -20.14 31.33 -11.54
N THR A 203 -21.40 31.59 -11.90
CA THR A 203 -22.18 32.70 -11.30
C THR A 203 -23.69 32.44 -11.39
N SER A 204 -24.23 31.63 -10.47
CA SER A 204 -25.62 31.69 -9.95
C SER A 204 -25.84 30.39 -9.15
N SER A 205 -26.30 30.33 -7.91
CA SER A 205 -26.93 31.31 -7.03
C SER A 205 -26.67 30.81 -5.60
N ILE A 206 -25.96 31.58 -4.79
CA ILE A 206 -25.99 31.45 -3.33
C ILE A 206 -27.35 31.99 -2.91
N ARG A 207 -28.32 31.12 -2.63
CA ARG A 207 -29.46 31.51 -1.78
C ARG A 207 -29.03 31.29 -0.33
N SER A 208 -28.53 32.37 0.27
CA SER A 208 -28.41 32.51 1.71
C SER A 208 -29.81 32.49 2.32
N ASN A 209 -30.06 31.55 3.23
CA ASN A 209 -31.14 31.63 4.19
C ASN A 209 -31.00 32.92 5.00
N LYS A 210 -32.06 33.72 5.04
CA LYS A 210 -32.32 34.66 6.14
C LYS A 210 -33.82 34.75 6.41
N SER A 211 -34.12 34.57 7.70
CA SER A 211 -35.36 34.84 8.45
C SER A 211 -36.52 33.89 8.19
#